data_AF-A0A067NX07-F1
#
_entry.id   AF-A0A067NX07-F1
#
_cell.length_a   1.000
_cell.length_b   1.000
_cell.length_c   1.000
_cell.angle_alpha   90.00
_cell.angle_beta   90.00
_cell.angle_gamma   90.00
#
_symmetry.space_group_name_H-M   'P 1'
#
loop_
_entity.id
_entity.type
_entity.pdbx_description
1 polymer ?
#
loop_
_entity_poly.entity_id
_entity_poly.type
_entity_poly.pdbx_seq_one_letter_code
_entity_poly.pdbx_strand_id
1 'polypeptide(L)'
;VDVADQVEDILAGTQAKITALEKLHAKHVLPGFTDRSLEEQEIESAATEITRDFRKCQALIQRIGTLAASTPHPFPPSPYNAQTNHHEALTAKNVQRGLAAKVQELSAAFRKKQRVYMEKLQGHAIKNQDLLLASGTISLKGSEGMSAVDEDVEAAYSTQSQTQTQFTGNTDLQARDRELQEIAKSISSLAELFRDLSALVIDQGTLLDSVEYNIEQTAVNMQDAVRELNVAT
;
A
#
# COMPACT_ATOMS: atom_id res chain seq x y z
N VAL A 1 11.81 4.71 -16.45
CA VAL A 1 10.43 4.71 -16.96
C VAL A 1 9.76 3.36 -16.71
N ASP A 2 10.41 2.25 -17.04
CA ASP A 2 9.84 0.88 -16.89
C ASP A 2 9.30 0.47 -15.49
N VAL A 3 10.02 0.77 -14.39
CA VAL A 3 9.66 0.25 -13.05
C VAL A 3 8.44 0.95 -12.44
N ALA A 4 8.25 2.24 -12.74
CA ALA A 4 7.12 3.00 -12.22
C ALA A 4 5.80 2.52 -12.85
N ASP A 5 5.80 2.36 -14.17
CA ASP A 5 4.65 1.85 -14.93
C ASP A 5 4.27 0.44 -14.47
N GLN A 6 5.26 -0.43 -14.24
CA GLN A 6 5.04 -1.77 -13.67
C GLN A 6 4.36 -1.73 -12.29
N VAL A 7 4.73 -0.79 -11.41
CA VAL A 7 4.07 -0.63 -10.10
C VAL A 7 2.63 -0.16 -10.28
N GLU A 8 2.37 0.76 -11.20
CA GLU A 8 1.01 1.26 -11.47
C GLU A 8 0.10 0.16 -12.04
N ASP A 9 0.61 -0.66 -12.97
CA ASP A 9 -0.11 -1.81 -13.52
C ASP A 9 -0.45 -2.85 -12.45
N ILE A 10 0.52 -3.18 -11.58
CA ILE A 10 0.28 -4.11 -10.46
C ILE A 10 -0.75 -3.52 -9.49
N LEU A 11 -0.70 -2.22 -9.19
CA LEU A 11 -1.67 -1.56 -8.31
C LEU A 11 -3.09 -1.57 -8.90
N ALA A 12 -3.23 -1.29 -10.20
CA ALA A 12 -4.52 -1.37 -10.88
C ALA A 12 -5.10 -2.79 -10.85
N GLY A 13 -4.27 -3.80 -11.13
CA GLY A 13 -4.65 -5.20 -11.02
C GLY A 13 -5.03 -5.58 -9.58
N THR A 14 -4.29 -5.10 -8.59
CA THR A 14 -4.55 -5.34 -7.16
C THR A 14 -5.88 -4.73 -6.75
N GLN A 15 -6.20 -3.52 -7.21
CA GLN A 15 -7.48 -2.87 -6.93
C GLN A 15 -8.67 -3.68 -7.48
N ALA A 16 -8.55 -4.20 -8.71
CA ALA A 16 -9.57 -5.08 -9.29
C ALA A 16 -9.76 -6.37 -8.47
N LYS A 17 -8.66 -6.99 -8.01
CA LYS A 17 -8.70 -8.17 -7.13
C LYS A 17 -9.37 -7.85 -5.78
N ILE A 18 -9.08 -6.70 -5.18
CA ILE A 18 -9.71 -6.26 -3.92
C ILE A 18 -11.22 -6.14 -4.09
N THR A 19 -11.70 -5.54 -5.20
CA THR A 19 -13.14 -5.42 -5.47
C THR A 19 -13.79 -6.77 -5.74
N ALA A 20 -13.10 -7.70 -6.40
CA ALA A 20 -13.59 -9.06 -6.59
C ALA A 20 -13.70 -9.82 -5.26
N LEU A 21 -12.67 -9.70 -4.41
CA LEU A 21 -12.65 -10.30 -3.08
C LEU A 21 -13.77 -9.75 -2.18
N GLU A 22 -14.09 -8.46 -2.29
CA GLU A 22 -15.20 -7.86 -1.55
C GLU A 22 -16.56 -8.51 -1.89
N LYS A 23 -16.77 -8.89 -3.16
CA LYS A 23 -17.98 -9.63 -3.58
C LYS A 23 -18.01 -11.04 -2.99
N LEU A 24 -16.85 -11.71 -2.96
CA LEU A 24 -16.72 -13.04 -2.33
C LEU A 24 -16.98 -12.96 -0.82
N HIS A 25 -16.38 -12.00 -0.13
CA HIS A 25 -16.64 -11.73 1.29
C HIS A 25 -18.12 -11.47 1.56
N ALA A 26 -18.78 -10.63 0.74
CA ALA A 26 -20.20 -10.34 0.90
C ALA A 26 -21.06 -11.60 0.72
N LYS A 27 -20.74 -12.47 -0.25
CA LYS A 27 -21.41 -13.76 -0.45
C LYS A 27 -21.19 -14.71 0.73
N HIS A 28 -19.95 -14.76 1.26
CA HIS A 28 -19.55 -15.66 2.33
C HIS A 28 -20.13 -15.28 3.71
N VAL A 29 -20.40 -13.99 3.97
CA VAL A 29 -21.02 -13.56 5.24
C VAL A 29 -22.52 -13.87 5.33
N LEU A 30 -23.23 -14.03 4.20
CA LEU A 30 -24.67 -14.27 4.20
C LEU A 30 -25.02 -15.61 4.87
N PRO A 31 -26.08 -15.73 5.69
CA PRO A 31 -26.49 -17.03 6.23
C PRO A 31 -26.86 -18.00 5.09
N GLY A 32 -26.28 -19.19 5.05
CA GLY A 32 -26.62 -20.21 4.06
C GLY A 32 -26.25 -21.61 4.55
N PHE A 33 -26.97 -22.61 4.04
CA PHE A 33 -26.89 -24.01 4.49
C PHE A 33 -26.03 -24.90 3.58
N THR A 34 -25.31 -24.33 2.62
CA THR A 34 -24.43 -25.07 1.70
C THR A 34 -22.99 -25.03 2.20
N ASP A 35 -22.24 -26.11 1.96
CA ASP A 35 -20.78 -26.13 2.16
C ASP A 35 -20.12 -24.99 1.37
N ARG A 36 -19.25 -24.22 2.04
CA ARG A 36 -18.57 -23.02 1.51
C ARG A 36 -17.06 -23.17 1.42
N SER A 37 -16.55 -24.39 1.58
CA SER A 37 -15.11 -24.66 1.54
C SER A 37 -14.44 -24.16 0.25
N LEU A 38 -15.17 -24.17 -0.88
CA LEU A 38 -14.65 -23.62 -2.15
C LEU A 38 -14.52 -22.09 -2.11
N GLU A 39 -15.54 -21.38 -1.61
CA GLU A 39 -15.46 -19.94 -1.44
C GLU A 39 -14.37 -19.53 -0.45
N GLU A 40 -14.20 -20.27 0.65
CA GLU A 40 -13.13 -20.04 1.63
C GLU A 40 -11.74 -20.16 0.96
N GLN A 41 -11.53 -21.20 0.15
CA GLN A 41 -10.28 -21.41 -0.56
C GLN A 41 -10.02 -20.30 -1.60
N GLU A 42 -11.06 -19.85 -2.31
CA GLU A 42 -10.95 -18.74 -3.26
C GLU A 42 -10.61 -17.41 -2.54
N ILE A 43 -11.23 -17.16 -1.39
CA ILE A 43 -10.97 -15.98 -0.55
C ILE A 43 -9.52 -15.98 -0.05
N GLU A 44 -9.05 -17.11 0.49
CA GLU A 44 -7.67 -17.27 0.98
C GLU A 44 -6.67 -17.07 -0.17
N SER A 45 -6.92 -17.69 -1.32
CA SER A 45 -6.08 -17.53 -2.52
C SER A 45 -6.03 -16.07 -2.96
N ALA A 46 -7.17 -15.39 -3.09
CA ALA A 46 -7.21 -13.98 -3.49
C ALA A 46 -6.51 -13.07 -2.47
N ALA A 47 -6.70 -13.29 -1.17
CA ALA A 47 -6.05 -12.51 -0.12
C ALA A 47 -4.52 -12.68 -0.14
N THR A 48 -4.02 -13.91 -0.30
CA THR A 48 -2.59 -14.18 -0.39
C THR A 48 -1.97 -13.57 -1.66
N GLU A 49 -2.69 -13.61 -2.79
CA GLU A 49 -2.25 -12.95 -4.02
C GLU A 49 -2.14 -11.44 -3.88
N ILE A 50 -3.15 -10.79 -3.30
CA ILE A 50 -3.16 -9.34 -3.07
C ILE A 50 -1.97 -8.94 -2.19
N THR A 51 -1.72 -9.67 -1.10
CA THR A 51 -0.57 -9.41 -0.21
C THR A 51 0.76 -9.62 -0.94
N ARG A 52 0.86 -10.63 -1.82
CA ARG A 52 2.04 -10.85 -2.67
C ARG A 52 2.25 -9.68 -3.64
N ASP A 53 1.19 -9.17 -4.26
CA ASP A 53 1.27 -8.06 -5.20
C ASP A 53 1.69 -6.76 -4.50
N PHE A 54 1.20 -6.49 -3.28
CA PHE A 54 1.70 -5.39 -2.44
C PHE A 54 3.20 -5.51 -2.13
N ARG A 55 3.68 -6.69 -1.74
CA ARG A 55 5.12 -6.92 -1.49
C ARG A 55 5.97 -6.72 -2.74
N LYS A 56 5.47 -7.14 -3.92
CA LYS A 56 6.16 -6.84 -5.19
C LYS A 56 6.26 -5.34 -5.44
N CYS A 57 5.17 -4.59 -5.25
CA CYS A 57 5.20 -3.13 -5.37
C CYS A 57 6.23 -2.51 -4.41
N GLN A 58 6.25 -2.95 -3.15
CA GLN A 58 7.21 -2.48 -2.16
C GLN A 58 8.67 -2.75 -2.57
N ALA A 59 8.99 -3.96 -3.06
CA ALA A 59 10.32 -4.30 -3.55
C ALA A 59 10.74 -3.45 -4.78
N LEU A 60 9.81 -3.20 -5.71
CA LEU A 60 10.05 -2.35 -6.87
C LEU A 60 10.29 -0.89 -6.48
N ILE A 61 9.50 -0.36 -5.53
CA ILE A 61 9.65 1.00 -5.00
C ILE A 61 11.00 1.16 -4.30
N GLN A 62 11.42 0.19 -3.48
CA GLN A 62 12.74 0.22 -2.85
C GLN A 62 13.87 0.18 -3.88
N ARG A 63 13.70 -0.58 -4.97
CA ARG A 63 14.68 -0.63 -6.07
C ARG A 63 14.85 0.71 -6.79
N ILE A 64 13.79 1.50 -6.93
CA ILE A 64 13.89 2.87 -7.50
C ILE A 64 14.80 3.73 -6.62
N GLY A 65 14.64 3.66 -5.30
CA GLY A 65 15.47 4.40 -4.36
C GLY A 65 16.94 3.98 -4.36
N THR A 66 17.23 2.68 -4.44
CA THR A 66 18.61 2.17 -4.46
C THR A 66 19.33 2.49 -5.76
N LEU A 67 18.63 2.41 -6.91
CA LEU A 67 19.19 2.78 -8.21
C LEU A 67 19.59 4.27 -8.23
N ALA A 68 18.72 5.14 -7.74
CA ALA A 68 18.97 6.58 -7.65
C ALA A 68 20.13 6.94 -6.70
N ALA A 69 20.36 6.15 -5.65
CA ALA A 69 21.49 6.35 -4.74
C ALA A 69 22.82 5.83 -5.31
N SER A 70 22.78 4.95 -6.31
CA SER A 70 23.96 4.28 -6.89
C SER A 70 24.53 4.97 -8.13
N THR A 71 23.90 6.06 -8.61
CA THR A 71 24.34 6.77 -9.82
C THR A 71 25.79 7.26 -9.64
N PRO A 72 26.76 6.74 -10.42
CA PRO A 72 28.17 7.05 -10.24
C PRO A 72 28.44 8.53 -10.50
N HIS A 73 29.18 9.20 -9.61
CA HIS A 73 29.76 10.50 -9.91
C HIS A 73 30.74 10.35 -11.08
N PRO A 74 30.46 10.90 -12.27
CA PRO A 74 31.36 10.77 -13.41
C PRO A 74 32.65 11.55 -13.11
N PHE A 75 33.79 10.89 -13.26
CA PHE A 75 35.11 11.55 -13.21
C PHE A 75 35.59 11.81 -14.64
N PRO A 76 36.07 13.02 -15.00
CA PRO A 76 36.29 14.20 -14.16
C PRO A 76 34.98 14.94 -13.78
N PRO A 77 34.93 15.61 -12.62
CA PRO A 77 33.76 16.35 -12.16
C PRO A 77 33.49 17.54 -13.08
N SER A 78 32.58 17.36 -14.04
CA SER A 78 32.04 18.45 -14.84
C SER A 78 30.86 19.08 -14.10
N PRO A 79 30.82 20.43 -13.95
CA PRO A 79 29.69 21.11 -13.30
C PRO A 79 28.34 20.82 -14.00
N TYR A 80 28.37 20.49 -15.29
CA TYR A 80 27.17 20.13 -16.06
C TYR A 80 26.60 18.76 -15.67
N ASN A 81 27.47 17.77 -15.43
CA ASN A 81 27.06 16.42 -15.04
C ASN A 81 26.66 16.32 -13.56
N ALA A 82 27.17 17.21 -12.70
CA ALA A 82 26.79 17.24 -11.29
C ALA A 82 25.32 17.67 -11.11
N GLN A 83 24.87 18.65 -11.89
CA GLN A 83 23.48 19.13 -11.86
C GLN A 83 22.51 18.05 -12.38
N THR A 84 22.78 17.42 -13.52
CA THR A 84 21.88 16.40 -14.10
C THR A 84 21.70 15.18 -13.19
N ASN A 85 22.77 14.69 -12.55
CA ASN A 85 22.70 13.56 -11.62
C ASN A 85 21.89 13.89 -10.36
N HIS A 86 22.02 15.13 -9.84
CA HIS A 86 21.22 15.58 -8.70
C HIS A 86 19.72 15.63 -9.04
N HIS A 87 19.40 16.14 -10.23
CA HIS A 87 18.01 16.27 -10.71
C HIS A 87 17.37 14.91 -10.99
N GLU A 88 18.13 13.94 -11.52
CA GLU A 88 17.66 12.57 -11.70
C GLU A 88 17.39 11.88 -10.35
N ALA A 89 18.26 12.07 -9.36
CA ALA A 89 18.06 11.54 -8.01
C ALA A 89 16.83 12.13 -7.31
N LEU A 90 16.57 13.43 -7.46
CA LEU A 90 15.36 14.09 -6.94
C LEU A 90 14.09 13.57 -7.62
N THR A 91 14.12 13.39 -8.94
CA THR A 91 12.99 12.84 -9.70
C THR A 91 12.64 11.43 -9.23
N ALA A 92 13.65 10.56 -9.09
CA ALA A 92 13.45 9.19 -8.64
C ALA A 92 12.89 9.13 -7.21
N LYS A 93 13.36 9.99 -6.30
CA LYS A 93 12.80 10.12 -4.94
C LYS A 93 11.34 10.57 -4.96
N ASN A 94 10.99 11.55 -5.79
CA ASN A 94 9.61 12.03 -5.91
C ASN A 94 8.67 10.94 -6.46
N VAL A 95 9.11 10.19 -7.46
CA VAL A 95 8.37 9.03 -7.99
C VAL A 95 8.22 7.95 -6.93
N GLN A 96 9.30 7.60 -6.22
CA GLN A 96 9.28 6.62 -5.13
C GLN A 96 8.27 7.01 -4.03
N ARG A 97 8.25 8.28 -3.63
CA ARG A 97 7.31 8.82 -2.64
C ARG A 97 5.86 8.75 -3.12
N GLY A 98 5.61 9.16 -4.37
CA GLY A 98 4.27 9.13 -4.97
C GLY A 98 3.70 7.71 -5.05
N LEU A 99 4.52 6.75 -5.50
CA LEU A 99 4.14 5.34 -5.56
C LEU A 99 3.95 4.73 -4.16
N ALA A 100 4.83 5.06 -3.21
CA ALA A 100 4.68 4.61 -1.82
C ALA A 100 3.37 5.10 -1.19
N ALA A 101 2.99 6.37 -1.41
CA ALA A 101 1.73 6.92 -0.94
C ALA A 101 0.51 6.19 -1.54
N LYS A 102 0.52 5.90 -2.85
CA LYS A 102 -0.55 5.11 -3.50
C LYS A 102 -0.67 3.69 -2.91
N VAL A 103 0.46 3.01 -2.70
CA VAL A 103 0.48 1.67 -2.07
C VAL A 103 -0.05 1.73 -0.64
N GLN A 104 0.31 2.76 0.13
CA GLN A 104 -0.16 2.94 1.51
C GLN A 104 -1.68 3.14 1.57
N GLU A 105 -2.23 3.98 0.70
CA GLU A 105 -3.68 4.21 0.62
C GLU A 105 -4.44 2.92 0.27
N LEU A 106 -4.00 2.21 -0.78
CA LEU A 106 -4.65 0.98 -1.21
C LEU A 106 -4.51 -0.14 -0.15
N SER A 107 -3.35 -0.27 0.49
CA SER A 107 -3.14 -1.26 1.57
C SER A 107 -3.90 -0.92 2.85
N ALA A 108 -4.09 0.36 3.18
CA ALA A 108 -4.96 0.78 4.27
C ALA A 108 -6.43 0.41 3.99
N ALA A 109 -6.93 0.71 2.79
CA ALA A 109 -8.28 0.33 2.38
C ALA A 109 -8.47 -1.20 2.41
N PHE A 110 -7.47 -1.97 1.97
CA PHE A 110 -7.53 -3.43 1.98
C PHE A 110 -7.55 -4.01 3.41
N ARG A 111 -6.65 -3.57 4.29
CA ARG A 111 -6.64 -4.00 5.70
C ARG A 111 -7.96 -3.69 6.39
N LYS A 112 -8.54 -2.52 6.09
CA LYS A 112 -9.83 -2.16 6.67
C LYS A 112 -10.96 -3.05 6.20
N LYS A 113 -10.99 -3.39 4.90
CA LYS A 113 -11.93 -4.39 4.36
C LYS A 113 -11.76 -5.75 5.02
N GLN A 114 -10.52 -6.19 5.26
CA GLN A 114 -10.22 -7.45 5.97
C GLN A 114 -10.70 -7.41 7.43
N ARG A 115 -10.50 -6.30 8.14
CA ARG A 115 -11.01 -6.11 9.50
C ARG A 115 -12.54 -6.13 9.55
N VAL A 116 -13.22 -5.40 8.67
CA VAL A 116 -14.69 -5.40 8.58
C VAL A 116 -15.21 -6.81 8.28
N TYR A 117 -14.51 -7.57 7.45
CA TYR A 117 -14.86 -8.96 7.15
C TYR A 117 -14.69 -9.87 8.38
N MET A 118 -13.58 -9.73 9.10
CA MET A 118 -13.30 -10.43 10.36
C MET A 118 -14.39 -10.14 11.41
N GLU A 119 -14.75 -8.86 11.63
CA GLU A 119 -15.81 -8.46 12.56
C GLU A 119 -17.17 -9.05 12.18
N LYS A 120 -17.48 -9.10 10.87
CA LYS A 120 -18.71 -9.74 10.35
C LYS A 120 -18.75 -11.24 10.61
N LEU A 121 -17.63 -11.94 10.41
CA LEU A 121 -17.51 -13.38 10.70
C LEU A 121 -17.73 -13.69 12.18
N GLN A 122 -17.28 -12.79 13.05
CA GLN A 122 -17.44 -12.91 14.50
C GLN A 122 -18.79 -12.40 15.03
N GLY A 123 -19.63 -11.81 14.16
CA GLY A 123 -20.90 -11.19 14.56
C GLY A 123 -20.76 -9.95 15.46
N HIS A 124 -19.59 -9.28 15.44
CA HIS A 124 -19.35 -8.07 16.21
C HIS A 124 -19.96 -6.83 15.54
N ALA A 125 -20.25 -5.80 16.35
CA ALA A 125 -20.73 -4.53 15.85
C ALA A 125 -19.60 -3.79 15.11
N ILE A 126 -19.82 -3.50 13.82
CA ILE A 126 -18.85 -2.81 12.97
C ILE A 126 -18.88 -1.31 13.29
N LYS A 127 -17.72 -0.71 13.55
CA LYS A 127 -17.61 0.74 13.77
C LYS A 127 -17.97 1.50 12.48
N ASN A 128 -18.74 2.58 12.58
CA ASN A 128 -19.14 3.38 11.41
C ASN A 128 -17.92 3.99 10.67
N GLN A 129 -16.91 4.40 11.42
CA GLN A 129 -15.63 4.87 10.89
C GLN A 129 -14.93 3.79 10.04
N ASP A 130 -15.04 2.53 10.43
CA ASP A 130 -14.39 1.42 9.74
C ASP A 130 -15.04 1.14 8.38
N LEU A 131 -16.37 1.29 8.30
CA LEU A 131 -17.10 1.25 7.04
C LEU A 131 -16.74 2.40 6.12
N LEU A 132 -16.62 3.62 6.66
CA LEU A 132 -16.24 4.79 5.87
C LEU A 132 -14.84 4.66 5.28
N LEU A 133 -13.89 4.16 6.06
CA LEU A 133 -12.50 3.95 5.64
C LEU A 133 -12.39 2.76 4.66
N ALA A 134 -13.15 1.68 4.88
CA ALA A 134 -13.22 0.56 3.93
C ALA A 134 -13.84 0.96 2.58
N SER A 135 -14.82 1.86 2.58
CA SER A 135 -15.46 2.44 1.39
C SER A 135 -14.53 3.41 0.64
N GLY A 136 -13.44 3.87 1.27
CA GLY A 136 -12.56 4.90 0.73
C GLY A 136 -13.15 6.31 0.78
N THR A 137 -14.23 6.52 1.54
CA THR A 137 -14.85 7.84 1.73
C THR A 137 -14.00 8.77 2.60
N ILE A 138 -13.20 8.17 3.49
CA ILE A 138 -12.17 8.84 4.27
C ILE A 138 -10.85 8.12 4.00
N SER A 139 -9.74 8.84 4.06
CA SER A 139 -8.40 8.26 3.98
C SER A 139 -7.54 8.84 5.09
N LEU A 140 -6.89 7.97 5.87
CA LEU A 140 -6.00 8.39 6.95
C LEU A 140 -4.60 8.63 6.39
N LYS A 141 -3.95 9.71 6.82
CA LYS A 141 -2.59 10.08 6.39
C LYS A 141 -1.69 10.34 7.60
N GLY A 142 -0.39 10.10 7.44
CA GLY A 142 0.61 10.37 8.46
C GLY A 142 0.34 9.62 9.78
N SER A 143 0.36 10.34 10.91
CA SER A 143 0.22 9.78 12.25
C SER A 143 -1.10 9.03 12.47
N GLU A 144 -2.20 9.48 11.87
CA GLU A 144 -3.51 8.82 12.01
C GLU A 144 -3.57 7.50 11.23
N GLY A 145 -2.83 7.40 10.13
CA GLY A 145 -2.68 6.14 9.41
C GLY A 145 -1.89 5.13 10.23
N MET A 146 -0.87 5.58 10.95
CA MET A 146 0.01 4.74 11.77
C MET A 146 -0.69 4.21 13.03
N SER A 147 -1.52 5.03 13.69
CA SER A 147 -2.36 4.56 14.81
C SER A 147 -3.44 3.57 14.35
N ALA A 148 -4.02 3.79 13.17
CA ALA A 148 -4.99 2.84 12.60
C ALA A 148 -4.36 1.48 12.27
N VAL A 149 -3.09 1.45 11.85
CA VAL A 149 -2.34 0.20 11.66
C VAL A 149 -2.25 -0.58 12.96
N ASP A 150 -1.85 0.09 14.04
CA ASP A 150 -1.70 -0.56 15.34
C ASP A 150 -3.05 -1.05 15.87
N GLU A 151 -4.13 -0.27 15.69
CA GLU A 151 -5.49 -0.70 16.06
C GLU A 151 -5.94 -1.94 15.26
N ASP A 152 -5.68 -1.98 13.94
CA ASP A 152 -6.04 -3.12 13.10
C ASP A 152 -5.27 -4.39 13.49
N VAL A 153 -3.99 -4.23 13.85
CA VAL A 153 -3.12 -5.33 14.32
C VAL A 153 -3.56 -5.83 15.70
N GLU A 154 -3.89 -4.93 16.63
CA GLU A 154 -4.40 -5.29 17.95
C GLU A 154 -5.76 -6.01 17.87
N ALA A 155 -6.64 -5.58 16.97
CA ALA A 155 -7.91 -6.26 16.70
C ALA A 155 -7.70 -7.69 16.16
N ALA A 156 -6.71 -7.88 15.29
CA ALA A 156 -6.34 -9.19 14.77
C ALA A 156 -5.77 -10.13 15.87
N TYR A 157 -4.91 -9.61 16.75
CA TYR A 157 -4.35 -10.40 17.87
C TYR A 157 -5.37 -10.72 18.96
N SER A 158 -6.24 -9.77 19.33
CA SER A 158 -7.28 -9.99 20.33
C SER A 158 -8.25 -11.09 19.89
N THR A 159 -8.62 -11.08 18.61
CA THR A 159 -9.39 -12.15 17.95
C THR A 159 -8.73 -13.52 18.12
N GLN A 160 -7.43 -13.64 17.86
CA GLN A 160 -6.69 -14.90 17.97
C GLN A 160 -6.62 -15.43 19.42
N SER A 161 -6.56 -14.52 20.40
CA SER A 161 -6.52 -14.90 21.82
C SER A 161 -7.87 -15.37 22.38
N GLN A 162 -8.97 -14.78 21.89
CA GLN A 162 -10.33 -15.13 22.32
C GLN A 162 -10.77 -16.50 21.78
N THR A 163 -10.38 -16.85 20.55
CA THR A 163 -10.74 -18.16 19.97
C THR A 163 -10.04 -19.32 20.68
N GLN A 164 -8.83 -19.10 21.20
CA GLN A 164 -8.06 -20.12 21.91
C GLN A 164 -8.66 -20.51 23.29
N THR A 165 -9.59 -19.72 23.84
CA THR A 165 -10.28 -20.04 25.12
C THR A 165 -11.60 -20.78 24.94
N GLN A 166 -12.11 -20.93 23.71
CA GLN A 166 -13.44 -21.49 23.40
C GLN A 166 -13.35 -22.87 22.71
N PHE A 167 -12.47 -23.75 23.21
CA PHE A 167 -12.16 -25.10 22.68
C PHE A 167 -13.30 -26.14 22.88
N THR A 168 -14.55 -25.79 22.60
CA THR A 168 -15.69 -26.72 22.69
C THR A 168 -16.09 -27.25 21.31
N GLY A 169 -15.40 -28.31 20.84
CA GLY A 169 -15.95 -29.44 20.10
C GLY A 169 -16.67 -29.28 18.75
N ASN A 170 -16.86 -28.08 18.20
CA ASN A 170 -17.55 -27.90 16.90
C ASN A 170 -16.55 -27.75 15.75
N THR A 171 -16.63 -28.63 14.75
CA THR A 171 -15.81 -28.60 13.53
C THR A 171 -15.97 -27.30 12.73
N ASP A 172 -17.17 -26.72 12.74
CA ASP A 172 -17.45 -25.45 12.06
C ASP A 172 -16.76 -24.26 12.73
N LEU A 173 -16.55 -24.33 14.05
CA LEU A 173 -15.79 -23.31 14.78
C LEU A 173 -14.28 -23.41 14.48
N GLN A 174 -13.78 -24.62 14.19
CA GLN A 174 -12.37 -24.81 13.81
C GLN A 174 -12.06 -24.28 12.41
N ALA A 175 -12.97 -24.47 11.45
CA ALA A 175 -12.84 -23.88 10.11
C ALA A 175 -12.83 -22.35 10.18
N ARG A 176 -13.75 -21.77 10.95
CA ARG A 176 -13.77 -20.32 11.21
C ARG A 176 -12.53 -19.80 11.91
N ASP A 177 -12.02 -20.50 12.92
CA ASP A 177 -10.79 -20.08 13.62
C ASP A 177 -9.60 -20.03 12.66
N ARG A 178 -9.48 -21.04 11.78
CA ARG A 178 -8.43 -21.05 10.74
C ARG A 178 -8.56 -19.89 9.77
N GLU A 179 -9.78 -19.57 9.33
CA GLU A 179 -10.04 -18.42 8.45
C GLU A 179 -9.65 -17.10 9.13
N LEU A 180 -10.06 -16.90 10.38
CA LEU A 180 -9.70 -15.71 11.16
C LEU A 180 -8.19 -15.56 11.34
N GLN A 181 -7.47 -16.67 11.53
CA GLN A 181 -6.00 -16.67 11.64
C GLN A 181 -5.31 -16.23 10.34
N GLU A 182 -5.78 -16.68 9.18
CA GLU A 182 -5.21 -16.25 7.89
C GLU A 182 -5.52 -14.78 7.60
N ILE A 183 -6.71 -14.28 7.95
CA ILE A 183 -7.04 -12.85 7.88
C ILE A 183 -6.10 -12.04 8.78
N ALA A 184 -5.92 -12.46 10.03
CA ALA A 184 -5.04 -11.79 10.99
C ALA A 184 -3.58 -11.73 10.50
N LYS A 185 -3.07 -12.83 9.94
CA LYS A 185 -1.74 -12.91 9.33
C LYS A 185 -1.60 -11.99 8.12
N SER A 186 -2.64 -11.88 7.29
CA SER A 186 -2.69 -10.94 6.17
C SER A 186 -2.60 -9.49 6.66
N ILE A 187 -3.40 -9.12 7.67
CA ILE A 187 -3.37 -7.77 8.27
C ILE A 187 -1.99 -7.45 8.86
N SER A 188 -1.40 -8.39 9.60
CA SER A 188 -0.07 -8.24 10.19
C SER A 188 1.02 -8.05 9.13
N SER A 189 1.02 -8.88 8.07
CA SER A 189 1.96 -8.69 6.96
C SER A 189 1.81 -7.35 6.26
N LEU A 190 0.60 -6.82 6.14
CA LEU A 190 0.36 -5.52 5.52
C LEU A 190 0.75 -4.36 6.45
N ALA A 191 0.66 -4.56 7.76
CA ALA A 191 1.13 -3.61 8.76
C ALA A 191 2.65 -3.44 8.72
N GLU A 192 3.41 -4.54 8.59
CA GLU A 192 4.86 -4.49 8.37
C GLU A 192 5.21 -3.68 7.11
N LEU A 193 4.56 -4.01 5.99
CA LEU A 193 4.73 -3.28 4.73
C LEU A 193 4.38 -1.80 4.88
N PHE A 194 3.30 -1.48 5.60
CA PHE A 194 2.89 -0.11 5.84
C PHE A 194 3.95 0.67 6.61
N ARG A 195 4.57 0.08 7.64
CA ARG A 195 5.65 0.72 8.42
C ARG A 195 6.88 0.97 7.56
N ASP A 196 7.27 0.01 6.72
CA ASP A 196 8.41 0.14 5.80
C ASP A 196 8.19 1.27 4.77
N LEU A 197 6.98 1.37 4.21
CA LEU A 197 6.63 2.46 3.29
C LEU A 197 6.39 3.79 4.02
N SER A 198 5.97 3.75 5.29
CA SER A 198 5.79 4.96 6.11
C SER A 198 7.11 5.68 6.29
N ALA A 199 8.22 4.97 6.48
CA ALA A 199 9.53 5.62 6.53
C ALA A 199 9.87 6.39 5.23
N LEU A 200 9.44 5.88 4.07
CA LEU A 200 9.64 6.56 2.78
C LEU A 200 8.71 7.76 2.57
N VAL A 201 7.53 7.75 3.19
CA VAL A 201 6.51 8.80 3.04
C VAL A 201 6.59 9.87 4.15
N ILE A 202 7.03 9.51 5.36
CA ILE A 202 7.17 10.42 6.52
C ILE A 202 8.35 11.38 6.34
N ASP A 203 9.35 11.05 5.52
CA ASP A 203 10.43 11.97 5.14
C ASP A 203 9.92 13.19 4.33
N GLN A 204 8.61 13.26 4.09
CA GLN A 204 7.84 14.45 3.70
C GLN A 204 7.75 15.49 4.84
N GLY A 205 8.87 15.80 5.49
CA GLY A 205 9.03 17.07 6.21
C GLY A 205 9.15 18.26 5.26
N THR A 206 9.40 18.03 3.96
CA THR A 206 9.52 19.08 2.95
C THR A 206 8.64 18.78 1.74
N LEU A 207 7.36 19.16 1.83
CA LEU A 207 6.52 19.48 0.65
C LEU A 207 7.25 20.50 -0.28
N LEU A 208 8.27 21.17 0.25
CA LEU A 208 9.24 22.00 -0.43
C LEU A 208 10.01 21.26 -1.54
N ASP A 209 10.48 20.01 -1.37
CA ASP A 209 11.39 19.37 -2.34
C ASP A 209 10.79 19.20 -3.74
N SER A 210 9.50 18.85 -3.84
CA SER A 210 8.82 18.68 -5.14
C SER A 210 8.45 20.02 -5.79
N VAL A 211 8.09 21.03 -4.98
CA VAL A 211 7.78 22.37 -5.49
C VAL A 211 9.06 23.09 -5.92
N GLU A 212 10.11 23.00 -5.11
CA GLU A 212 11.44 23.52 -5.40
C GLU A 212 12.02 22.87 -6.66
N TYR A 213 11.93 21.53 -6.80
CA TYR A 213 12.33 20.83 -8.03
C TYR A 213 11.57 21.33 -9.27
N ASN A 214 10.23 21.43 -9.20
CA ASN A 214 9.43 21.88 -10.34
C ASN A 214 9.72 23.34 -10.72
N ILE A 215 9.97 24.20 -9.72
CA ILE A 215 10.33 25.61 -9.94
C ILE A 215 11.74 25.72 -10.53
N GLU A 216 12.73 24.99 -10.01
CA GLU A 216 14.09 24.95 -10.56
C GLU A 216 14.10 24.46 -12.01
N GLN A 217 13.38 23.37 -12.30
CA GLN A 217 13.25 22.85 -13.66
C GLN A 217 12.59 23.84 -14.62
N THR A 218 11.56 24.54 -14.16
CA THR A 218 10.91 25.59 -14.97
C THR A 218 11.88 26.74 -15.25
N ALA A 219 12.71 27.12 -14.27
CA ALA A 219 13.72 28.17 -14.45
C ALA A 219 14.82 27.77 -15.44
N VAL A 220 15.32 26.53 -15.38
CA VAL A 220 16.31 26.00 -16.32
C VAL A 220 15.75 25.94 -17.75
N ASN A 221 14.57 25.34 -17.92
CA ASN A 221 13.92 25.24 -19.24
C ASN A 221 13.62 26.62 -19.85
N MET A 222 13.26 27.61 -19.03
CA MET A 222 13.04 28.98 -19.50
C MET A 222 14.34 29.65 -19.95
N GLN A 223 15.46 29.45 -19.25
CA GLN A 223 16.77 29.94 -19.68
C GLN A 223 17.22 29.31 -21.00
N ASP A 224 17.02 28.01 -21.16
CA ASP A 224 17.38 27.31 -22.40
C ASP A 224 16.49 27.75 -23.57
N ALA A 225 15.19 27.92 -23.35
CA ALA A 225 14.28 28.49 -24.35
C ALA A 225 14.68 29.91 -24.78
N VAL A 226 15.10 30.77 -23.85
CA VAL A 226 15.63 32.11 -24.17
C VAL A 226 16.93 32.03 -24.96
N ARG A 227 17.80 31.07 -24.66
CA ARG A 227 19.05 30.87 -25.40
C ARG A 227 18.78 30.40 -26.83
N GLU A 228 17.87 29.45 -27.02
CA GLU A 228 17.44 29.00 -28.35
C GLU A 228 16.81 30.15 -29.17
N LEU A 229 16.00 30.99 -28.54
CA LEU A 229 15.37 32.14 -29.20
C LEU A 229 16.41 33.17 -29.67
N ASN A 230 17.46 33.41 -28.87
CA ASN A 230 18.58 34.29 -29.23
C ASN A 230 19.51 33.69 -30.31
N VAL A 231 19.56 32.38 -30.46
CA VAL A 231 20.33 31.73 -31.54
C VAL A 231 19.52 31.71 -32.86
N ALA A 232 18.19 31.70 -32.76
CA ALA A 232 17.29 31.74 -33.89
C ALA A 232 17.05 33.15 -34.47
N THR A 233 17.48 34.21 -33.78
CA THR A 233 17.33 35.62 -34.19
C THR A 233 18.67 36.20 -34.63
#